data_AF-A0A1F1CF62-F1
#
_entry.id   AF-A0A1F1CF62-F1
#
_cell.length_a   1.000
_cell.length_b   1.000
_cell.length_c   1.000
_cell.angle_alpha   90.00
_cell.angle_beta   90.00
_cell.angle_gamma   90.00
#
_symmetry.space_group_name_H-M   'P 1'
#
loop_
_entity.id
_entity.type
_entity.pdbx_description
1 polymer ?
#
loop_
_entity_poly.entity_id
_entity_poly.type
_entity_poly.pdbx_seq_one_letter_code
_entity_poly.pdbx_strand_id
1 'polypeptide(L)'
;MKKLTKFGIITMSVFVLNLVSQSVVQADETNSEPANVSVTPGITNSTDAENTSLGDNRVAPDPTSDTSLKSGEEGANASSPKTEEISTNSEATTGGKEDSTSPSGTLTDSVPGASWEPDGSNIIDEGGYVNVEGLPAHFSEDGKSVVYNYTVSFKGMHSSDRGQTVRDIRIRIPEISGAKADFTLIGTRDANGNPVDVNVPMKELSYNEYAESTDGEAIVPTAEELAAGKKPSVVNMKGYDDYNGSVLDNYNEFYNDRVSTYAVSSKTFRSTALRVSVTVPLEEAKKIKYLPIDVRFAWKCSQEGGIGSYEEGCQSLEEYHQIQPYYQDNNGKLTYGALANPSLVDDTYVQNDHLIRSVSNPTTYITPNNGDWKTIPHDVNINPETFFNYVKIFNLKYNPAVKYYASEFEDMADQDVSTLHYGDVVVDYVIKGTNQSIKETYKDTPLTTIYGSDGNLVTYNAAENADERPSSITVDGQKYNLVGVSSTSAPETGQLKEGTTHVIYEYEKEVDPKPTPDPKP
;
A
#
# COMPACT_ATOMS: atom_id res chain seq x y z
N MET A 1 -1.93 61.65 31.10
CA MET A 1 -1.42 60.26 31.02
C MET A 1 -2.65 59.35 30.94
N LYS A 2 -2.86 58.63 29.82
CA LYS A 2 -2.76 57.15 29.68
C LYS A 2 -3.51 56.39 30.79
N LYS A 3 -4.42 55.44 30.51
CA LYS A 3 -4.62 54.61 29.30
C LYS A 3 -6.11 54.51 28.90
N LEU A 4 -6.39 54.36 27.59
CA LEU A 4 -7.64 53.75 27.12
C LEU A 4 -7.45 52.22 26.97
N THR A 5 -8.52 51.48 27.26
CA THR A 5 -8.62 50.03 27.05
C THR A 5 -8.85 49.73 25.58
N LYS A 6 -8.13 48.76 25.01
CA LYS A 6 -8.31 48.32 23.61
C LYS A 6 -8.89 46.91 23.62
N PHE A 7 -10.14 46.76 23.15
CA PHE A 7 -10.74 45.46 22.91
C PHE A 7 -10.05 44.80 21.70
N GLY A 8 -9.67 43.52 21.85
CA GLY A 8 -9.24 42.68 20.74
C GLY A 8 -10.45 42.02 20.09
N ILE A 9 -10.57 42.12 18.77
CA ILE A 9 -11.58 41.42 17.99
C ILE A 9 -11.09 39.99 17.78
N ILE A 10 -11.88 39.00 18.22
CA ILE A 10 -11.66 37.59 17.87
C ILE A 10 -12.43 37.33 16.57
N THR A 11 -11.70 37.13 15.47
CA THR A 11 -12.26 36.61 14.23
C THR A 11 -12.48 35.10 14.36
N MET A 12 -13.73 34.66 14.51
CA MET A 12 -14.09 33.26 14.31
C MET A 12 -14.09 32.96 12.80
N SER A 13 -13.13 32.18 12.33
CA SER A 13 -13.24 31.51 11.03
C SER A 13 -14.09 30.26 11.21
N VAL A 14 -15.28 30.24 10.61
CA VAL A 14 -16.12 29.04 10.52
C VAL A 14 -15.66 28.25 9.30
N PHE A 15 -14.90 27.18 9.52
CA PHE A 15 -14.71 26.16 8.48
C PHE A 15 -15.97 25.31 8.41
N VAL A 16 -16.64 25.34 7.26
CA VAL A 16 -17.74 24.43 6.96
C VAL A 16 -17.14 23.09 6.54
N LEU A 17 -17.40 22.05 7.32
CA LEU A 17 -16.95 20.69 7.04
C LEU A 17 -17.83 20.09 5.93
N ASN A 18 -17.33 20.06 4.69
CA ASN A 18 -17.97 19.27 3.63
C ASN A 18 -17.60 17.80 3.85
N LEU A 19 -18.59 16.96 4.17
CA LEU A 19 -18.48 15.52 4.00
C LEU A 19 -18.29 15.22 2.51
N VAL A 20 -17.20 14.53 2.16
CA VAL A 20 -16.99 13.99 0.82
C VAL A 20 -17.13 12.46 0.91
N SER A 21 -18.22 11.93 0.38
CA SER A 21 -18.30 10.50 0.07
C SER A 21 -17.45 10.26 -1.17
N GLN A 22 -16.39 9.47 -1.05
CA GLN A 22 -15.63 9.01 -2.20
C GLN A 22 -16.45 7.93 -2.93
N SER A 23 -16.86 8.23 -4.16
CA SER A 23 -17.34 7.23 -5.11
C SER A 23 -16.29 7.08 -6.20
N VAL A 24 -15.56 5.96 -6.18
CA VAL A 24 -14.59 5.62 -7.23
C VAL A 24 -15.33 5.54 -8.56
N VAL A 25 -14.99 6.42 -9.50
CA VAL A 25 -15.53 6.37 -10.86
C VAL A 25 -14.72 5.34 -11.64
N GLN A 26 -15.27 4.15 -11.75
CA GLN A 26 -14.76 3.09 -12.62
C GLN A 26 -14.84 3.57 -14.07
N ALA A 27 -13.69 3.70 -14.74
CA ALA A 27 -13.64 4.01 -16.17
C ALA A 27 -13.85 2.71 -16.96
N ASP A 28 -15.03 2.56 -17.56
CA ASP A 28 -15.34 1.46 -18.48
C ASP A 28 -14.52 1.59 -19.78
N GLU A 29 -13.58 0.68 -20.02
CA GLU A 29 -12.92 0.54 -21.33
C GLU A 29 -13.84 -0.16 -22.35
N THR A 30 -14.86 0.56 -22.86
CA THR A 30 -15.63 0.08 -24.02
C THR A 30 -14.91 0.41 -25.33
N ASN A 31 -14.01 -0.47 -25.76
CA ASN A 31 -13.42 -0.44 -27.11
C ASN A 31 -14.53 -0.44 -28.18
N SER A 32 -14.72 0.71 -28.82
CA SER A 32 -15.72 0.91 -29.88
C SER A 32 -15.01 1.25 -31.19
N GLU A 33 -14.77 0.24 -32.03
CA GLU A 33 -14.33 0.46 -33.41
C GLU A 33 -15.42 1.20 -34.22
N PRO A 34 -15.05 2.15 -35.10
CA PRO A 34 -16.03 2.91 -35.88
C PRO A 34 -16.67 2.07 -36.98
N ALA A 35 -18.00 2.13 -37.07
CA ALA A 35 -18.78 1.38 -38.04
C ALA A 35 -18.48 1.80 -39.50
N ASN A 36 -18.37 0.80 -40.39
CA ASN A 36 -18.48 0.99 -41.84
C ASN A 36 -19.72 0.24 -42.34
N VAL A 37 -20.49 0.85 -43.24
CA VAL A 37 -21.89 0.46 -43.55
C VAL A 37 -22.05 -0.06 -44.98
N SER A 38 -22.85 -1.13 -45.11
CA SER A 38 -23.36 -1.76 -46.34
C SER A 38 -22.35 -2.64 -47.11
N VAL A 39 -22.72 -3.77 -47.73
CA VAL A 39 -24.05 -4.27 -48.17
C VAL A 39 -24.18 -5.78 -47.92
N THR A 40 -25.37 -6.28 -47.54
CA THR A 40 -25.79 -7.70 -47.65
C THR A 40 -26.81 -7.81 -48.80
N PRO A 41 -26.85 -8.91 -49.60
CA PRO A 41 -27.32 -10.24 -49.15
C PRO A 41 -26.50 -11.44 -49.70
N GLY A 42 -26.61 -12.69 -49.23
CA GLY A 42 -27.41 -13.29 -48.14
C GLY A 42 -27.39 -14.84 -48.23
N ILE A 43 -28.12 -15.54 -47.32
CA ILE A 43 -28.58 -16.96 -47.36
C ILE A 43 -27.50 -18.04 -47.67
N THR A 44 -27.08 -18.94 -46.76
CA THR A 44 -27.80 -20.13 -46.22
C THR A 44 -26.97 -20.87 -45.15
N ASN A 45 -27.64 -21.69 -44.33
CA ASN A 45 -27.12 -22.68 -43.36
C ASN A 45 -25.98 -23.59 -43.88
N SER A 46 -25.07 -24.06 -43.00
CA SER A 46 -24.99 -25.48 -42.56
C SER A 46 -23.92 -25.71 -41.49
N THR A 47 -24.13 -26.74 -40.66
CA THR A 47 -23.16 -27.38 -39.76
C THR A 47 -22.13 -28.27 -40.48
N ASP A 48 -21.16 -28.74 -39.67
CA ASP A 48 -20.35 -29.97 -39.78
C ASP A 48 -18.92 -29.89 -40.36
N ALA A 49 -17.97 -29.92 -39.41
CA ALA A 49 -16.99 -30.99 -39.22
C ALA A 49 -15.77 -31.22 -40.17
N GLU A 50 -14.77 -31.81 -39.51
CA GLU A 50 -13.62 -32.58 -39.99
C GLU A 50 -12.26 -31.89 -40.27
N ASN A 51 -11.29 -32.48 -39.59
CA ASN A 51 -9.86 -32.23 -39.55
C ASN A 51 -9.15 -33.04 -40.63
N THR A 52 -8.27 -32.42 -41.42
CA THR A 52 -7.12 -33.13 -42.02
C THR A 52 -5.85 -32.28 -42.06
N SER A 53 -4.88 -32.68 -41.25
CA SER A 53 -3.57 -33.19 -41.71
C SER A 53 -2.81 -32.45 -42.83
N LEU A 54 -1.65 -31.89 -42.48
CA LEU A 54 -0.43 -31.91 -43.30
C LEU A 54 0.81 -31.76 -42.40
N GLY A 55 1.78 -32.66 -42.53
CA GLY A 55 3.14 -32.46 -42.02
C GLY A 55 4.15 -32.70 -43.13
N ASP A 56 5.40 -32.25 -42.96
CA ASP A 56 6.54 -33.18 -42.99
C ASP A 56 7.89 -32.59 -42.49
N ASN A 57 8.56 -33.37 -41.64
CA ASN A 57 10.01 -33.62 -41.49
C ASN A 57 11.12 -32.53 -41.61
N ARG A 58 11.92 -32.39 -40.54
CA ARG A 58 13.37 -32.76 -40.41
C ARG A 58 13.91 -32.38 -39.02
N VAL A 59 14.17 -33.32 -38.10
CA VAL A 59 15.37 -34.19 -37.95
C VAL A 59 16.68 -33.44 -37.62
N ALA A 60 17.20 -33.70 -36.42
CA ALA A 60 18.52 -33.30 -35.91
C ALA A 60 19.50 -34.49 -35.85
N PRO A 61 20.80 -34.24 -35.56
CA PRO A 61 21.62 -35.21 -34.82
C PRO A 61 22.43 -34.61 -33.64
N ASP A 62 22.88 -35.51 -32.77
CA ASP A 62 23.45 -35.31 -31.41
C ASP A 62 25.02 -35.18 -31.43
N PRO A 63 25.78 -35.14 -30.29
CA PRO A 63 27.02 -34.35 -30.18
C PRO A 63 28.30 -35.20 -30.01
N THR A 64 29.47 -34.56 -29.83
CA THR A 64 30.76 -35.26 -29.63
C THR A 64 31.75 -34.63 -28.63
N SER A 65 32.39 -35.54 -27.87
CA SER A 65 33.78 -35.53 -27.34
C SER A 65 34.25 -34.62 -26.20
N ASP A 66 34.29 -35.22 -25.00
CA ASP A 66 35.45 -35.44 -24.10
C ASP A 66 36.66 -34.47 -24.05
N THR A 67 37.11 -34.18 -22.83
CA THR A 67 38.54 -34.33 -22.44
C THR A 67 38.65 -34.73 -20.95
N SER A 68 39.64 -35.54 -20.61
CA SER A 68 39.77 -36.23 -19.31
C SER A 68 41.02 -35.84 -18.51
N LEU A 69 40.96 -35.94 -17.18
CA LEU A 69 42.12 -36.04 -16.28
C LEU A 69 41.79 -36.96 -15.09
N LYS A 70 42.78 -37.72 -14.60
CA LYS A 70 42.61 -38.77 -13.58
C LYS A 70 43.83 -38.90 -12.66
N SER A 71 43.58 -38.87 -11.35
CA SER A 71 44.42 -39.38 -10.25
C SER A 71 43.52 -39.47 -9.00
N GLY A 72 43.64 -40.42 -8.07
CA GLY A 72 44.50 -41.59 -7.98
C GLY A 72 44.85 -41.89 -6.52
N GLU A 73 44.32 -43.00 -5.95
CA GLU A 73 44.71 -43.62 -4.65
C GLU A 73 44.45 -42.78 -3.37
N GLU A 74 44.23 -43.31 -2.16
CA GLU A 74 43.90 -44.67 -1.67
C GLU A 74 43.20 -44.54 -0.28
N GLY A 75 42.55 -45.59 0.24
CA GLY A 75 42.10 -45.62 1.65
C GLY A 75 40.84 -46.43 1.95
N ALA A 76 40.98 -47.71 2.26
CA ALA A 76 39.87 -48.61 2.59
C ALA A 76 39.90 -49.10 4.05
N ASN A 77 38.72 -49.15 4.69
CA ASN A 77 38.23 -50.23 5.58
C ASN A 77 36.86 -49.78 6.15
N ALA A 78 35.72 -50.42 5.83
CA ALA A 78 35.28 -51.78 6.18
C ALA A 78 34.66 -51.90 7.58
N SER A 79 33.31 -52.01 7.64
CA SER A 79 32.60 -53.10 8.34
C SER A 79 31.07 -52.96 8.21
N SER A 80 30.39 -54.07 7.88
CA SER A 80 28.94 -54.29 8.08
C SER A 80 28.76 -55.61 8.85
N PRO A 81 27.65 -55.80 9.59
CA PRO A 81 26.54 -56.64 9.10
C PRO A 81 25.15 -55.98 9.30
N LYS A 82 24.12 -56.16 8.45
CA LYS A 82 23.35 -57.38 8.06
C LYS A 82 22.31 -57.78 9.15
N THR A 83 21.01 -57.46 9.07
CA THR A 83 19.88 -57.94 8.19
C THR A 83 19.22 -59.25 8.66
N GLU A 84 17.89 -59.20 8.90
CA GLU A 84 16.79 -60.19 8.66
C GLU A 84 15.55 -59.68 9.46
N GLU A 85 14.32 -59.46 8.94
CA GLU A 85 13.33 -60.32 8.24
C GLU A 85 12.94 -61.59 9.04
N ILE A 86 11.70 -62.10 9.12
CA ILE A 86 10.39 -61.82 8.48
C ILE A 86 9.28 -62.30 9.47
N SER A 87 8.04 -61.76 9.55
CA SER A 87 6.89 -62.19 8.72
C SER A 87 5.54 -61.51 9.11
N THR A 88 4.46 -61.94 8.43
CA THR A 88 3.02 -61.61 8.40
C THR A 88 2.11 -62.16 9.52
N ASN A 89 0.97 -61.50 9.76
CA ASN A 89 -0.38 -62.12 9.74
C ASN A 89 -1.50 -61.07 9.64
N SER A 90 -2.65 -61.47 9.06
CA SER A 90 -3.77 -60.58 8.69
C SER A 90 -5.12 -61.14 9.14
N GLU A 91 -6.03 -60.29 9.65
CA GLU A 91 -7.48 -60.55 9.64
C GLU A 91 -8.29 -59.24 9.76
N ALA A 92 -9.52 -59.24 9.21
CA ALA A 92 -10.38 -58.05 9.06
C ALA A 92 -11.27 -57.82 10.32
N THR A 93 -12.05 -56.74 10.50
CA THR A 93 -13.25 -56.42 9.69
C THR A 93 -13.90 -55.08 10.11
N THR A 94 -14.50 -54.36 9.13
CA THR A 94 -15.58 -53.33 9.22
C THR A 94 -15.44 -52.03 10.03
N GLY A 95 -15.58 -50.90 9.32
CA GLY A 95 -16.80 -50.08 9.43
C GLY A 95 -16.63 -48.60 9.82
N GLY A 96 -16.98 -47.69 8.91
CA GLY A 96 -17.12 -46.25 9.19
C GLY A 96 -16.46 -45.35 8.14
N LYS A 97 -17.24 -44.86 7.16
CA LYS A 97 -16.81 -43.88 6.17
C LYS A 97 -17.65 -42.62 6.34
N GLU A 98 -17.04 -41.51 6.71
CA GLU A 98 -17.65 -40.18 6.59
C GLU A 98 -16.74 -39.32 5.69
N ASP A 99 -17.26 -38.96 4.51
CA ASP A 99 -16.59 -38.04 3.59
C ASP A 99 -16.70 -36.62 4.15
N SER A 100 -15.60 -36.07 4.69
CA SER A 100 -15.52 -34.63 4.94
C SER A 100 -15.50 -33.91 3.60
N THR A 101 -16.64 -33.34 3.21
CA THR A 101 -16.80 -32.60 1.97
C THR A 101 -16.73 -31.11 2.25
N SER A 102 -15.58 -30.48 1.99
CA SER A 102 -15.48 -29.03 1.93
C SER A 102 -16.33 -28.50 0.76
N PRO A 103 -17.20 -27.50 0.95
CA PRO A 103 -17.77 -26.75 -0.15
C PRO A 103 -16.75 -25.69 -0.59
N SER A 104 -16.29 -25.79 -1.85
CA SER A 104 -15.55 -24.72 -2.52
C SER A 104 -16.51 -23.87 -3.35
N GLY A 105 -16.31 -22.54 -3.32
CA GLY A 105 -16.68 -21.66 -4.43
C GLY A 105 -17.90 -20.74 -4.22
N THR A 106 -17.62 -19.43 -4.28
CA THR A 106 -18.49 -18.33 -4.75
C THR A 106 -19.88 -18.16 -4.15
N LEU A 107 -20.12 -16.99 -3.54
CA LEU A 107 -21.24 -16.12 -3.92
C LEU A 107 -20.88 -14.64 -3.70
N THR A 108 -21.40 -13.80 -4.59
CA THR A 108 -21.40 -12.33 -4.49
C THR A 108 -22.51 -11.83 -3.56
N ASP A 109 -22.48 -10.54 -3.25
CA ASP A 109 -23.47 -9.76 -2.47
C ASP A 109 -23.42 -9.92 -0.94
N SER A 110 -22.41 -9.26 -0.34
CA SER A 110 -22.31 -9.05 1.11
C SER A 110 -23.43 -8.15 1.65
N VAL A 111 -24.22 -8.66 2.60
CA VAL A 111 -25.14 -7.84 3.42
C VAL A 111 -24.39 -7.39 4.69
N PRO A 112 -24.34 -6.08 5.02
CA PRO A 112 -23.66 -5.63 6.22
C PRO A 112 -24.49 -5.94 7.49
N GLY A 113 -23.85 -6.56 8.49
CA GLY A 113 -24.40 -6.67 9.86
C GLY A 113 -24.91 -8.04 10.32
N ALA A 114 -24.62 -9.13 9.61
CA ALA A 114 -24.91 -10.48 10.12
C ALA A 114 -23.76 -10.97 11.02
N SER A 115 -23.99 -11.03 12.33
CA SER A 115 -23.14 -11.80 13.26
C SER A 115 -23.38 -13.30 13.03
N TRP A 116 -22.38 -14.02 12.53
CA TRP A 116 -22.47 -15.47 12.33
C TRP A 116 -22.13 -16.20 13.64
N GLU A 117 -23.12 -16.53 14.45
CA GLU A 117 -23.08 -17.73 15.31
C GLU A 117 -24.18 -18.67 14.79
N PRO A 118 -23.85 -19.92 14.40
CA PRO A 118 -24.22 -21.03 15.27
C PRO A 118 -23.30 -22.27 15.16
N ASP A 119 -22.24 -22.33 15.94
CA ASP A 119 -21.43 -23.55 16.12
C ASP A 119 -21.13 -23.88 17.60
N GLY A 120 -21.51 -23.00 18.54
CA GLY A 120 -21.16 -23.14 19.95
C GLY A 120 -19.68 -22.86 20.25
N SER A 121 -18.97 -22.28 19.29
CA SER A 121 -17.63 -21.73 19.47
C SER A 121 -17.65 -20.61 20.51
N ASN A 122 -16.53 -20.46 21.21
CA ASN A 122 -16.27 -19.33 22.11
C ASN A 122 -15.53 -18.19 21.41
N ILE A 123 -15.42 -18.23 20.08
CA ILE A 123 -14.80 -17.19 19.25
C ILE A 123 -15.90 -16.29 18.69
N ILE A 124 -15.80 -14.99 18.94
CA ILE A 124 -16.66 -13.95 18.38
C ILE A 124 -15.82 -13.16 17.39
N ASP A 125 -16.12 -13.32 16.11
CA ASP A 125 -15.45 -12.54 15.06
C ASP A 125 -16.00 -11.11 14.99
N GLU A 126 -15.11 -10.13 14.95
CA GLU A 126 -15.43 -8.70 14.85
C GLU A 126 -14.72 -8.01 13.66
N GLY A 127 -14.15 -8.77 12.71
CA GLY A 127 -13.23 -8.26 11.68
C GLY A 127 -11.76 -8.30 12.13
N GLY A 128 -10.86 -7.84 11.26
CA GLY A 128 -9.41 -7.82 11.48
C GLY A 128 -8.94 -6.82 12.53
N TYR A 129 -7.64 -6.74 12.79
CA TYR A 129 -7.07 -5.92 13.88
C TYR A 129 -6.21 -4.76 13.41
N VAL A 130 -5.64 -4.81 12.20
CA VAL A 130 -4.82 -3.75 11.60
C VAL A 130 -5.33 -3.49 10.18
N ASN A 131 -5.33 -2.23 9.75
CA ASN A 131 -5.50 -1.83 8.35
C ASN A 131 -4.61 -0.61 8.09
N VAL A 132 -3.79 -0.69 7.06
CA VAL A 132 -2.84 0.31 6.57
C VAL A 132 -3.30 0.73 5.19
N GLU A 133 -3.91 1.90 5.06
CA GLU A 133 -4.34 2.41 3.76
C GLU A 133 -3.30 3.40 3.24
N GLY A 134 -2.59 3.03 2.18
CA GLY A 134 -1.72 3.91 1.42
C GLY A 134 -2.49 5.06 0.78
N LEU A 135 -2.01 6.29 0.96
CA LEU A 135 -2.59 7.49 0.36
C LEU A 135 -1.62 8.07 -0.69
N PRO A 136 -2.11 8.83 -1.68
CA PRO A 136 -1.24 9.41 -2.70
C PRO A 136 -0.14 10.31 -2.15
N ALA A 137 1.08 10.14 -2.65
CA ALA A 137 2.22 10.97 -2.27
C ALA A 137 2.21 12.31 -3.02
N HIS A 138 2.65 13.38 -2.34
CA HIS A 138 2.66 14.74 -2.87
C HIS A 138 3.95 15.50 -2.55
N PHE A 139 4.28 16.54 -3.30
CA PHE A 139 5.40 17.43 -2.97
C PHE A 139 5.16 18.25 -1.69
N SER A 140 6.21 18.43 -0.88
CA SER A 140 6.23 19.42 0.19
C SER A 140 5.98 20.82 -0.37
N GLU A 141 5.44 21.73 0.48
CA GLU A 141 5.13 23.12 0.08
C GLU A 141 6.34 23.88 -0.51
N ASP A 142 7.57 23.49 -0.12
CA ASP A 142 8.81 24.07 -0.63
C ASP A 142 9.41 23.35 -1.85
N GLY A 143 8.78 22.27 -2.32
CA GLY A 143 9.20 21.46 -3.46
C GLY A 143 10.49 20.65 -3.28
N LYS A 144 11.02 20.54 -2.05
CA LYS A 144 12.32 19.86 -1.77
C LYS A 144 12.19 18.43 -1.28
N SER A 145 10.98 17.96 -0.99
CA SER A 145 10.70 16.62 -0.48
C SER A 145 9.38 16.08 -1.05
N VAL A 146 9.20 14.78 -0.96
CA VAL A 146 7.92 14.10 -1.17
C VAL A 146 7.38 13.67 0.18
N VAL A 147 6.09 13.90 0.42
CA VAL A 147 5.36 13.42 1.60
C VAL A 147 4.50 12.23 1.18
N TYR A 148 4.91 11.05 1.63
CA TYR A 148 4.15 9.80 1.53
C TYR A 148 3.19 9.72 2.72
N ASN A 149 1.95 9.29 2.50
CA ASN A 149 0.92 9.32 3.54
C ASN A 149 0.20 7.98 3.67
N TYR A 150 -0.25 7.66 4.88
CA TYR A 150 -0.96 6.43 5.20
C TYR A 150 -2.00 6.69 6.28
N THR A 151 -3.14 6.03 6.20
CA THR A 151 -4.07 5.86 7.33
C THR A 151 -3.78 4.52 7.98
N VAL A 152 -3.40 4.51 9.25
CA VAL A 152 -3.24 3.29 10.04
C VAL A 152 -4.39 3.23 11.03
N SER A 153 -5.20 2.17 10.96
CA SER A 153 -6.24 1.87 11.94
C SER A 153 -5.97 0.54 12.63
N PHE A 154 -6.25 0.46 13.92
CA PHE A 154 -5.96 -0.74 14.71
C PHE A 154 -6.91 -0.94 15.89
N LYS A 155 -7.18 -2.19 16.29
CA LYS A 155 -7.87 -2.59 17.54
C LYS A 155 -7.24 -3.84 18.15
N GLY A 156 -7.19 -3.93 19.48
CA GLY A 156 -6.64 -5.11 20.16
C GLY A 156 -7.65 -6.28 20.27
N MET A 157 -7.19 -7.51 20.02
CA MET A 157 -7.90 -8.73 20.41
C MET A 157 -8.10 -8.77 21.92
N HIS A 158 -9.25 -9.24 22.40
CA HIS A 158 -9.53 -9.32 23.83
C HIS A 158 -10.43 -10.50 24.22
N SER A 159 -10.29 -10.97 25.46
CA SER A 159 -11.20 -11.95 26.07
C SER A 159 -12.28 -11.29 26.92
N SER A 160 -13.43 -11.96 27.06
CA SER A 160 -14.58 -11.48 27.83
C SER A 160 -14.32 -11.35 29.33
N ASP A 161 -13.34 -12.10 29.86
CA ASP A 161 -12.87 -12.01 31.24
C ASP A 161 -11.72 -10.99 31.42
N ARG A 162 -11.25 -10.36 30.34
CA ARG A 162 -10.09 -9.46 30.26
C ARG A 162 -8.76 -10.09 30.71
N GLY A 163 -8.70 -11.42 30.87
CA GLY A 163 -7.50 -12.17 31.22
C GLY A 163 -6.54 -12.42 30.05
N GLN A 164 -6.91 -12.01 28.83
CA GLN A 164 -6.07 -12.09 27.65
C GLN A 164 -6.37 -10.91 26.70
N THR A 165 -5.31 -10.26 26.22
CA THR A 165 -5.39 -9.20 25.21
C THR A 165 -4.21 -9.29 24.25
N VAL A 166 -4.38 -8.81 23.03
CA VAL A 166 -3.28 -8.40 22.15
C VAL A 166 -3.24 -6.89 22.12
N ARG A 167 -2.08 -6.31 22.47
CA ARG A 167 -1.91 -4.87 22.61
C ARG A 167 -0.64 -4.38 21.93
N ASP A 168 -0.66 -3.07 21.69
CA ASP A 168 0.32 -2.25 20.99
C ASP A 168 0.79 -2.71 19.59
N ILE A 169 0.68 -1.79 18.65
CA ILE A 169 1.20 -1.96 17.29
C ILE A 169 2.66 -1.49 17.21
N ARG A 170 3.42 -2.12 16.31
CA ARG A 170 4.72 -1.67 15.81
C ARG A 170 4.51 -1.16 14.39
N ILE A 171 4.77 0.11 14.16
CA ILE A 171 4.81 0.75 12.84
C ILE A 171 6.26 0.77 12.40
N ARG A 172 6.57 0.17 11.26
CA ARG A 172 7.92 0.05 10.69
C ARG A 172 8.01 0.81 9.39
N ILE A 173 8.95 1.75 9.34
CA ILE A 173 9.17 2.67 8.24
C ILE A 173 10.61 2.48 7.73
N PRO A 174 10.87 2.42 6.42
CA PRO A 174 12.22 2.16 5.91
C PRO A 174 13.22 3.25 6.33
N GLU A 175 14.45 2.89 6.74
CA GLU A 175 15.47 3.88 7.12
C GLU A 175 16.04 4.61 5.89
N ILE A 176 15.38 5.69 5.46
CA ILE A 176 15.81 6.52 4.32
C ILE A 176 16.59 7.75 4.78
N SER A 177 17.70 8.05 4.11
CA SER A 177 18.60 9.14 4.45
C SER A 177 17.89 10.51 4.45
N GLY A 178 17.89 11.17 5.61
CA GLY A 178 17.27 12.49 5.80
C GLY A 178 15.73 12.49 5.81
N ALA A 179 15.09 11.32 5.75
CA ALA A 179 13.64 11.21 5.88
C ALA A 179 13.18 11.46 7.33
N LYS A 180 11.89 11.79 7.49
CA LYS A 180 11.24 12.02 8.78
C LYS A 180 9.84 11.41 8.77
N ALA A 181 9.43 10.82 9.88
CA ALA A 181 8.08 10.33 10.10
C ALA A 181 7.35 11.25 11.08
N ASP A 182 6.21 11.78 10.66
CA ASP A 182 5.29 12.56 11.49
C ASP A 182 3.99 11.77 11.70
N PHE A 183 3.45 11.82 12.91
CA PHE A 183 2.27 11.03 13.30
C PHE A 183 1.15 11.97 13.76
N THR A 184 -0.08 11.74 13.29
CA THR A 184 -1.27 12.50 13.70
C THR A 184 -2.36 11.54 14.15
N LEU A 185 -2.90 11.70 15.35
CA LEU A 185 -4.11 10.98 15.75
C LEU A 185 -5.30 11.55 14.95
N ILE A 186 -6.02 10.68 14.23
CA ILE A 186 -7.17 11.06 13.39
C ILE A 186 -8.51 10.43 13.82
N GLY A 187 -8.49 9.34 14.59
CA GLY A 187 -9.69 8.70 15.13
C GLY A 187 -9.45 8.13 16.52
N THR A 188 -10.33 8.45 17.46
CA THR A 188 -10.32 7.92 18.84
C THR A 188 -11.73 7.60 19.30
N ARG A 189 -11.91 7.23 20.57
CA ARG A 189 -13.22 6.94 21.18
C ARG A 189 -13.58 7.94 22.26
N ASP A 190 -14.89 8.16 22.43
CA ASP A 190 -15.45 8.82 23.62
C ASP A 190 -15.49 7.84 24.82
N ALA A 191 -15.86 8.31 26.00
CA ALA A 191 -15.97 7.50 27.21
C ALA A 191 -17.01 6.36 27.14
N ASN A 192 -17.87 6.34 26.11
CA ASN A 192 -18.87 5.30 25.86
C ASN A 192 -18.41 4.30 24.77
N GLY A 193 -17.27 4.53 24.12
CA GLY A 193 -16.77 3.73 22.99
C GLY A 193 -17.29 4.16 21.61
N ASN A 194 -17.99 5.28 21.49
CA ASN A 194 -18.40 5.83 20.20
C ASN A 194 -17.17 6.36 19.43
N PRO A 195 -17.13 6.24 18.09
CA PRO A 195 -16.06 6.83 17.29
C PRO A 195 -16.12 8.36 17.31
N VAL A 196 -14.96 9.00 17.43
CA VAL A 196 -14.78 10.44 17.35
C VAL A 196 -13.61 10.74 16.42
N ASP A 197 -13.90 11.40 15.30
CA ASP A 197 -12.88 11.90 14.38
C ASP A 197 -12.15 13.10 15.02
N VAL A 198 -10.82 13.11 14.90
CA VAL A 198 -9.91 14.10 15.47
C VAL A 198 -8.82 14.46 14.46
N ASN A 199 -7.94 15.42 14.78
CA ASN A 199 -6.78 15.75 13.94
C ASN A 199 -5.71 16.39 14.83
N VAL A 200 -5.03 15.57 15.64
CA VAL A 200 -4.12 16.02 16.70
C VAL A 200 -2.72 15.46 16.45
N PRO A 201 -1.70 16.30 16.14
CA PRO A 201 -0.31 15.86 16.02
C PRO A 201 0.17 15.15 17.28
N MET A 202 0.83 14.01 17.10
CA MET A 202 1.36 13.17 18.18
C MET A 202 2.78 13.61 18.55
N LYS A 203 3.13 13.57 19.84
CA LYS A 203 4.50 13.80 20.29
C LYS A 203 5.30 12.50 20.15
N GLU A 204 6.44 12.54 19.47
CA GLU A 204 7.43 11.46 19.56
C GLU A 204 8.10 11.46 20.96
N LEU A 205 8.22 10.27 21.54
CA LEU A 205 8.95 9.98 22.76
C LEU A 205 10.06 8.98 22.43
N SER A 206 11.26 9.15 22.97
CA SER A 206 12.22 8.05 23.00
C SER A 206 11.73 6.92 23.92
N TYR A 207 12.17 5.68 23.67
CA TYR A 207 11.86 4.55 24.55
C TYR A 207 12.20 4.82 26.03
N ASN A 208 13.32 5.50 26.30
CA ASN A 208 13.73 5.82 27.67
C ASN A 208 12.80 6.85 28.33
N GLU A 209 12.35 7.89 27.62
CA GLU A 209 11.34 8.83 28.13
C GLU A 209 10.03 8.10 28.47
N TYR A 210 9.59 7.16 27.61
CA TYR A 210 8.42 6.32 27.87
C TYR A 210 8.62 5.42 29.11
N ALA A 211 9.76 4.74 29.22
CA ALA A 211 10.05 3.82 30.32
C ALA A 211 10.21 4.52 31.68
N GLU A 212 10.62 5.79 31.70
CA GLU A 212 10.64 6.65 32.89
C GLU A 212 9.27 7.30 33.18
N SER A 213 8.32 7.25 32.24
CA SER A 213 6.98 7.85 32.39
C SER A 213 6.10 7.06 33.38
N THR A 214 5.26 7.78 34.13
CA THR A 214 4.29 7.17 35.06
C THR A 214 2.83 7.44 34.71
N ASP A 215 2.57 8.30 33.72
CA ASP A 215 1.22 8.78 33.34
C ASP A 215 0.57 7.94 32.21
N GLY A 216 1.17 6.82 31.82
CA GLY A 216 0.71 6.02 30.68
C GLY A 216 0.85 6.77 29.37
N GLU A 217 2.00 7.42 29.16
CA GLU A 217 2.35 8.06 27.89
C GLU A 217 2.34 7.02 26.75
N ALA A 218 2.14 7.47 25.51
CA ALA A 218 1.95 6.62 24.32
C ALA A 218 0.75 5.65 24.33
N ILE A 219 -0.16 5.78 25.29
CA ILE A 219 -1.54 5.28 25.17
C ILE A 219 -2.38 6.37 24.48
N VAL A 220 -3.08 6.02 23.40
CA VAL A 220 -3.97 6.94 22.70
C VAL A 220 -5.04 7.50 23.65
N PRO A 221 -5.15 8.85 23.80
CA PRO A 221 -6.15 9.47 24.65
C PRO A 221 -7.58 9.32 24.13
N THR A 222 -8.57 9.28 25.04
CA THR A 222 -9.99 9.44 24.66
C THR A 222 -10.29 10.87 24.20
N ALA A 223 -11.44 11.08 23.54
CA ALA A 223 -11.89 12.40 23.13
C ALA A 223 -11.98 13.41 24.30
N GLU A 224 -12.39 12.96 25.48
CA GLU A 224 -12.46 13.76 26.71
C GLU A 224 -11.07 14.08 27.27
N GLU A 225 -10.14 13.13 27.21
CA GLU A 225 -8.75 13.38 27.63
C GLU A 225 -8.05 14.39 26.70
N LEU A 226 -8.29 14.32 25.38
CA LEU A 226 -7.83 15.33 24.41
C LEU A 226 -8.43 16.70 24.74
N ALA A 227 -9.73 16.77 25.03
CA ALA A 227 -10.41 18.01 25.42
C ALA A 227 -9.89 18.57 26.76
N ALA A 228 -9.43 17.71 27.67
CA ALA A 228 -8.74 18.09 28.91
C ALA A 228 -7.26 18.50 28.70
N GLY A 229 -6.74 18.41 27.47
CA GLY A 229 -5.40 18.85 27.09
C GLY A 229 -4.32 17.77 27.12
N LYS A 230 -4.67 16.49 27.32
CA LYS A 230 -3.73 15.36 27.18
C LYS A 230 -3.28 15.28 25.72
N LYS A 231 -1.98 15.15 25.49
CA LYS A 231 -1.41 15.04 24.13
C LYS A 231 -1.26 13.56 23.77
N PRO A 232 -1.62 13.15 22.54
CA PRO A 232 -1.28 11.82 22.05
C PRO A 232 0.23 11.74 21.80
N SER A 233 0.80 10.54 21.95
CA SER A 233 2.23 10.30 21.77
C SER A 233 2.49 8.96 21.07
N VAL A 234 3.66 8.84 20.46
CA VAL A 234 4.20 7.64 19.82
C VAL A 234 5.59 7.38 20.39
N VAL A 235 5.97 6.13 20.65
CA VAL A 235 7.32 5.78 21.14
C VAL A 235 8.21 5.40 19.97
N ASN A 236 9.38 6.02 19.85
CA ASN A 236 10.47 5.57 18.99
C ASN A 236 11.21 4.42 19.70
N MET A 237 11.15 3.22 19.12
CA MET A 237 11.60 1.97 19.75
C MET A 237 13.10 1.74 19.63
N LYS A 238 13.86 2.61 18.96
CA LYS A 238 15.31 2.46 18.75
C LYS A 238 16.09 2.11 20.04
N GLY A 239 15.78 2.77 21.16
CA GLY A 239 16.43 2.50 22.45
C GLY A 239 16.05 1.16 23.11
N TYR A 240 14.92 0.56 22.72
CA TYR A 240 14.51 -0.79 23.14
C TYR A 240 15.19 -1.86 22.29
N ASP A 241 15.25 -1.62 20.96
CA ASP A 241 15.94 -2.50 20.02
C ASP A 241 17.44 -2.60 20.37
N ASP A 242 18.05 -1.50 20.82
CA ASP A 242 19.42 -1.47 21.37
C ASP A 242 19.57 -2.19 22.74
N TYR A 243 18.50 -2.32 23.54
CA TYR A 243 18.53 -2.84 24.91
C TYR A 243 18.22 -4.35 25.01
N ASN A 244 17.20 -4.84 24.29
CA ASN A 244 16.66 -6.19 24.49
C ASN A 244 17.42 -7.29 23.72
N GLY A 245 18.75 -7.23 23.71
CA GLY A 245 19.61 -8.28 23.17
C GLY A 245 20.05 -8.12 21.71
N SER A 246 19.63 -7.06 21.01
CA SER A 246 20.37 -6.57 19.83
C SER A 246 21.62 -5.83 20.33
N VAL A 247 22.58 -6.62 20.83
CA VAL A 247 23.84 -6.11 21.37
C VAL A 247 24.57 -5.34 20.26
N LEU A 248 24.81 -4.06 20.52
CA LEU A 248 25.18 -3.01 19.56
C LEU A 248 26.59 -3.12 18.96
N ASP A 249 27.15 -4.32 18.88
CA ASP A 249 28.30 -4.66 18.02
C ASP A 249 27.85 -5.47 16.79
N ASN A 250 26.73 -6.22 16.87
CA ASN A 250 26.36 -7.26 15.89
C ASN A 250 25.03 -7.05 15.14
N TYR A 251 24.29 -5.96 15.34
CA TYR A 251 23.01 -5.74 14.62
C TYR A 251 23.17 -5.76 13.09
N ASN A 252 24.27 -5.21 12.57
CA ASN A 252 24.64 -5.28 11.16
C ASN A 252 25.10 -6.67 10.68
N GLU A 253 25.48 -7.57 11.60
CA GLU A 253 25.78 -8.97 11.28
C GLU A 253 24.50 -9.81 11.18
N PHE A 254 23.45 -9.48 11.96
CA PHE A 254 22.17 -10.17 11.92
C PHE A 254 21.21 -9.69 10.82
N TYR A 255 21.11 -8.37 10.59
CA TYR A 255 20.20 -7.78 9.58
C TYR A 255 20.94 -7.18 8.39
N ASN A 256 20.44 -7.41 7.18
CA ASN A 256 20.97 -6.84 5.94
C ASN A 256 20.59 -5.37 5.73
N ASP A 257 19.49 -4.98 6.33
CA ASP A 257 18.75 -3.76 6.07
C ASP A 257 18.09 -3.27 7.37
N ARG A 258 17.44 -2.10 7.35
CA ARG A 258 16.96 -1.42 8.55
C ARG A 258 15.62 -0.72 8.35
N VAL A 259 14.81 -0.74 9.41
CA VAL A 259 13.57 0.02 9.55
C VAL A 259 13.60 0.80 10.86
N SER A 260 13.04 2.00 10.85
CA SER A 260 12.69 2.72 12.08
C SER A 260 11.40 2.14 12.63
N THR A 261 11.44 1.68 13.88
CA THR A 261 10.30 1.07 14.56
C THR A 261 9.67 2.07 15.54
N TYR A 262 8.36 2.24 15.45
CA TYR A 262 7.56 3.09 16.34
C TYR A 262 6.45 2.28 17.00
N ALA A 263 6.04 2.66 18.22
CA ALA A 263 5.02 1.95 18.98
C ALA A 263 3.89 2.87 19.45
N VAL A 264 2.66 2.37 19.34
CA VAL A 264 1.42 3.03 19.78
C VAL A 264 0.53 1.99 20.45
N SER A 265 -0.03 2.31 21.63
CA SER A 265 -1.02 1.47 22.31
C SER A 265 -2.36 2.17 22.46
N SER A 266 -3.42 1.39 22.66
CA SER A 266 -4.77 1.88 22.91
C SER A 266 -5.44 1.03 23.99
N LYS A 267 -6.16 1.70 24.90
CA LYS A 267 -6.97 1.03 25.94
C LYS A 267 -8.39 0.68 25.47
N THR A 268 -8.79 1.11 24.28
CA THR A 268 -10.06 0.69 23.67
C THR A 268 -9.85 -0.55 22.82
N PHE A 269 -10.72 -1.55 23.00
CA PHE A 269 -10.80 -2.72 22.13
C PHE A 269 -11.56 -2.47 20.81
N ARG A 270 -12.10 -1.25 20.63
CA ARG A 270 -12.61 -0.75 19.34
C ARG A 270 -11.51 0.01 18.60
N SER A 271 -11.61 0.05 17.27
CA SER A 271 -10.56 0.64 16.42
C SER A 271 -10.22 2.08 16.79
N THR A 272 -8.97 2.42 16.57
CA THR A 272 -8.31 3.72 16.78
C THR A 272 -7.52 4.02 15.51
N ALA A 273 -7.36 5.29 15.13
CA ALA A 273 -6.79 5.65 13.84
C ALA A 273 -5.78 6.79 13.92
N LEU A 274 -4.68 6.65 13.19
CA LEU A 274 -3.63 7.66 13.04
C LEU A 274 -3.21 7.79 11.58
N ARG A 275 -2.84 9.01 11.17
CA ARG A 275 -2.15 9.27 9.90
C ARG A 275 -0.64 9.19 10.15
N VAL A 276 0.06 8.41 9.33
CA VAL A 276 1.52 8.43 9.20
C VAL A 276 1.87 9.28 7.98
N SER A 277 2.79 10.23 8.13
CA SER A 277 3.30 11.05 7.05
C SER A 277 4.83 10.94 7.01
N VAL A 278 5.38 10.34 5.95
CA VAL A 278 6.83 10.15 5.77
C VAL A 278 7.34 11.17 4.75
N THR A 279 8.07 12.17 5.24
CA THR A 279 8.69 13.20 4.40
C THR A 279 10.08 12.73 3.98
N VAL A 280 10.29 12.51 2.69
CA VAL A 280 11.55 12.01 2.10
C VAL A 280 12.17 13.09 1.20
N PRO A 281 13.48 13.42 1.36
CA PRO A 281 14.17 14.37 0.48
C PRO A 281 14.06 13.97 -1.00
N LEU A 282 13.87 14.96 -1.89
CA LEU A 282 13.55 14.70 -3.30
C LEU A 282 14.60 13.84 -4.03
N GLU A 283 15.88 13.95 -3.67
CA GLU A 283 16.96 13.13 -4.26
C GLU A 283 16.88 11.64 -3.90
N GLU A 284 16.26 11.29 -2.77
CA GLU A 284 15.97 9.90 -2.42
C GLU A 284 14.60 9.47 -2.95
N ALA A 285 13.58 10.34 -2.85
CA ALA A 285 12.23 10.04 -3.31
C ALA A 285 12.14 9.71 -4.82
N LYS A 286 13.01 10.30 -5.66
CA LYS A 286 13.16 9.93 -7.09
C LYS A 286 13.46 8.45 -7.34
N LYS A 287 13.93 7.70 -6.34
CA LYS A 287 14.29 6.27 -6.42
C LYS A 287 13.16 5.35 -5.94
N ILE A 288 12.05 5.93 -5.46
CA ILE A 288 11.00 5.24 -4.72
C ILE A 288 9.66 5.63 -5.36
N LYS A 289 9.12 4.78 -6.26
CA LYS A 289 7.74 4.97 -6.75
C LYS A 289 6.74 4.55 -5.67
N TYR A 290 7.03 3.44 -5.00
CA TYR A 290 6.19 2.85 -3.95
C TYR A 290 6.96 2.87 -2.64
N LEU A 291 6.47 3.59 -1.63
CA LEU A 291 7.02 3.51 -0.28
C LEU A 291 6.11 2.61 0.56
N PRO A 292 6.53 1.39 0.94
CA PRO A 292 5.77 0.55 1.86
C PRO A 292 5.98 0.97 3.31
N ILE A 293 4.98 0.69 4.16
CA ILE A 293 5.16 0.53 5.60
C ILE A 293 4.59 -0.81 6.07
N ASP A 294 5.00 -1.24 7.26
CA ASP A 294 4.50 -2.44 7.93
C ASP A 294 3.92 -2.05 9.29
N VAL A 295 2.73 -2.56 9.62
CA VAL A 295 2.12 -2.37 10.94
C VAL A 295 1.66 -3.71 11.47
N ARG A 296 2.10 -4.10 12.67
CA ARG A 296 1.69 -5.36 13.30
C ARG A 296 1.64 -5.30 14.82
N PHE A 297 0.83 -6.13 15.45
CA PHE A 297 0.79 -6.24 16.90
C PHE A 297 2.03 -6.98 17.45
N ALA A 298 2.58 -6.47 18.56
CA ALA A 298 3.80 -7.03 19.16
C ALA A 298 3.55 -7.97 20.33
N TRP A 299 2.49 -7.80 21.13
CA TRP A 299 2.37 -8.49 22.42
C TRP A 299 1.02 -9.12 22.69
N LYS A 300 1.07 -10.37 23.16
CA LYS A 300 0.00 -11.03 23.90
C LYS A 300 0.22 -10.83 25.40
N CYS A 301 -0.72 -10.21 26.09
CA CYS A 301 -0.64 -9.93 27.53
C CYS A 301 -1.82 -10.53 28.30
N SER A 302 -1.64 -10.74 29.60
CA SER A 302 -2.71 -11.16 30.53
C SER A 302 -3.54 -10.00 31.08
N GLN A 303 -3.20 -8.76 30.72
CA GLN A 303 -3.81 -7.54 31.22
C GLN A 303 -3.73 -6.38 30.20
N GLU A 304 -4.72 -5.50 30.24
CA GLU A 304 -4.75 -4.21 29.53
C GLU A 304 -3.58 -3.30 29.98
N GLY A 305 -3.08 -2.41 29.11
CA GLY A 305 -1.97 -1.52 29.47
C GLY A 305 -1.40 -0.71 28.31
N GLY A 306 -0.14 -0.29 28.47
CA GLY A 306 0.62 0.51 27.49
C GLY A 306 1.29 -0.34 26.42
N ILE A 307 2.52 0.03 26.06
CA ILE A 307 3.42 -0.82 25.26
C ILE A 307 3.80 -2.04 26.12
N GLY A 308 3.63 -3.26 25.59
CA GLY A 308 3.96 -4.53 26.25
C GLY A 308 5.45 -4.76 26.46
N SER A 309 5.74 -5.62 27.43
CA SER A 309 7.09 -6.02 27.84
C SER A 309 7.07 -7.41 28.51
N TYR A 310 8.21 -8.10 28.53
CA TYR A 310 8.34 -9.38 29.25
C TYR A 310 8.19 -9.20 30.77
N GLU A 311 8.62 -8.05 31.29
CA GLU A 311 8.55 -7.66 32.70
C GLU A 311 7.10 -7.57 33.21
N GLU A 312 6.16 -7.21 32.35
CA GLU A 312 4.71 -7.22 32.64
C GLU A 312 4.05 -8.60 32.46
N GLY A 313 4.82 -9.63 32.13
CA GLY A 313 4.33 -10.99 31.86
C GLY A 313 3.67 -11.13 30.49
N CYS A 314 3.95 -10.23 29.54
CA CYS A 314 3.53 -10.40 28.14
C CYS A 314 4.46 -11.38 27.41
N GLN A 315 3.93 -11.99 26.37
CA GLN A 315 4.65 -12.83 25.42
C GLN A 315 4.73 -12.10 24.08
N SER A 316 5.91 -12.07 23.46
CA SER A 316 6.08 -11.43 22.16
C SER A 316 5.45 -12.29 21.07
N LEU A 317 4.67 -11.67 20.18
CA LEU A 317 4.14 -12.35 19.01
C LEU A 317 5.25 -12.63 17.99
N GLU A 318 6.28 -11.78 17.93
CA GLU A 318 7.41 -11.93 17.00
C GLU A 318 8.36 -13.10 17.38
N GLU A 319 8.08 -13.83 18.46
CA GLU A 319 8.64 -15.18 18.72
C GLU A 319 8.13 -16.23 17.70
N TYR A 320 6.97 -15.99 17.08
CA TYR A 320 6.34 -16.88 16.10
C TYR A 320 6.74 -16.46 14.68
N HIS A 321 7.37 -17.35 13.93
CA HIS A 321 7.92 -17.02 12.61
C HIS A 321 6.89 -16.48 11.62
N GLN A 322 5.63 -16.90 11.72
CA GLN A 322 4.53 -16.46 10.84
C GLN A 322 4.19 -14.97 10.96
N ILE A 323 4.47 -14.31 12.09
CA ILE A 323 4.22 -12.87 12.31
C ILE A 323 5.52 -12.07 12.46
N GLN A 324 6.67 -12.67 12.16
CA GLN A 324 7.92 -11.89 12.08
C GLN A 324 7.88 -10.94 10.87
N PRO A 325 8.28 -9.67 11.01
CA PRO A 325 8.35 -8.68 9.92
C PRO A 325 9.56 -8.89 8.99
N TYR A 326 10.30 -9.98 9.16
CA TYR A 326 11.54 -10.30 8.46
C TYR A 326 11.62 -11.79 8.17
N TYR A 327 12.50 -12.18 7.26
CA TYR A 327 12.78 -13.56 6.90
C TYR A 327 14.30 -13.76 6.72
N GLN A 328 14.76 -15.01 6.58
CA GLN A 328 16.16 -15.31 6.25
C GLN A 328 16.38 -15.25 4.73
N ASP A 329 17.40 -14.51 4.30
CA ASP A 329 17.84 -14.48 2.92
C ASP A 329 18.56 -15.79 2.51
N ASN A 330 18.96 -15.88 1.23
CA ASN A 330 19.70 -17.03 0.70
C ASN A 330 21.07 -17.27 1.37
N ASN A 331 21.58 -16.32 2.15
CA ASN A 331 22.83 -16.40 2.91
C ASN A 331 22.59 -16.76 4.39
N GLY A 332 21.34 -16.97 4.80
CA GLY A 332 20.93 -17.26 6.18
C GLY A 332 20.84 -16.03 7.09
N LYS A 333 20.90 -14.82 6.53
CA LYS A 333 20.90 -13.56 7.26
C LYS A 333 19.50 -12.91 7.23
N LEU A 334 19.10 -12.24 8.31
CA LEU A 334 17.76 -11.66 8.40
C LEU A 334 17.64 -10.41 7.50
N THR A 335 16.47 -10.25 6.90
CA THR A 335 16.14 -9.13 6.01
C THR A 335 14.65 -8.80 6.15
N TYR A 336 14.35 -7.51 6.17
CA TYR A 336 12.98 -7.00 6.03
C TYR A 336 12.53 -6.98 4.55
N GLY A 337 13.41 -7.33 3.60
CA GLY A 337 13.11 -7.47 2.18
C GLY A 337 12.82 -6.13 1.49
N ALA A 338 11.77 -6.11 0.68
CA ALA A 338 11.35 -4.92 -0.06
C ALA A 338 10.75 -3.84 0.85
N LEU A 339 10.37 -4.16 2.10
CA LEU A 339 10.05 -3.15 3.12
C LEU A 339 11.25 -2.23 3.36
N ALA A 340 12.37 -2.76 3.84
CA ALA A 340 13.53 -1.92 4.17
C ALA A 340 14.31 -1.40 2.94
N ASN A 341 14.08 -1.99 1.76
CA ASN A 341 14.56 -1.44 0.49
C ASN A 341 13.41 -1.20 -0.52
N PRO A 342 12.73 -0.04 -0.44
CA PRO A 342 11.59 0.30 -1.30
C PRO A 342 11.88 0.27 -2.80
N SER A 343 13.15 0.37 -3.23
CA SER A 343 13.50 0.26 -4.66
C SER A 343 13.33 -1.17 -5.23
N LEU A 344 12.94 -2.14 -4.40
CA LEU A 344 12.59 -3.51 -4.80
C LEU A 344 11.08 -3.69 -5.00
N VAL A 345 10.26 -2.69 -4.64
CA VAL A 345 8.81 -2.71 -4.88
C VAL A 345 8.56 -2.19 -6.30
N ASP A 346 7.92 -3.03 -7.11
CA ASP A 346 7.55 -2.75 -8.49
C ASP A 346 6.06 -3.05 -8.74
N ASP A 347 5.59 -2.83 -9.96
CA ASP A 347 4.20 -3.04 -10.39
C ASP A 347 3.73 -4.51 -10.24
N THR A 348 4.60 -5.46 -9.88
CA THR A 348 4.21 -6.85 -9.54
C THR A 348 3.84 -7.05 -8.06
N TYR A 349 4.12 -6.05 -7.21
CA TYR A 349 3.63 -5.97 -5.83
C TYR A 349 2.35 -5.13 -5.70
N VAL A 350 2.07 -4.26 -6.66
CA VAL A 350 1.09 -3.17 -6.53
C VAL A 350 0.01 -3.24 -7.60
N GLN A 351 -1.24 -3.15 -7.20
CA GLN A 351 -2.40 -3.02 -8.08
C GLN A 351 -3.30 -1.90 -7.58
N ASN A 352 -3.71 -1.00 -8.48
CA ASN A 352 -4.54 0.17 -8.14
C ASN A 352 -3.95 1.00 -6.98
N ASP A 353 -2.64 1.25 -7.02
CA ASP A 353 -1.85 1.95 -6.00
C ASP A 353 -1.77 1.30 -4.61
N HIS A 354 -2.23 0.05 -4.45
CA HIS A 354 -2.19 -0.72 -3.20
C HIS A 354 -1.44 -2.05 -3.31
N LEU A 355 -0.88 -2.56 -2.21
CA LEU A 355 -0.21 -3.87 -2.19
C LEU A 355 -1.20 -5.02 -2.45
N ILE A 356 -0.76 -5.99 -3.25
CA ILE A 356 -1.45 -7.27 -3.47
C ILE A 356 -0.70 -8.48 -2.87
N ARG A 357 0.46 -8.24 -2.26
CA ARG A 357 1.28 -9.22 -1.54
C ARG A 357 2.25 -8.51 -0.60
N SER A 358 2.69 -9.22 0.44
CA SER A 358 3.72 -8.73 1.38
C SER A 358 5.02 -8.29 0.68
N VAL A 359 5.59 -7.19 1.19
CA VAL A 359 6.93 -6.69 0.87
C VAL A 359 8.00 -7.20 1.86
N SER A 360 7.60 -7.92 2.90
CA SER A 360 8.48 -8.44 3.95
C SER A 360 8.42 -9.98 4.03
N ASN A 361 8.06 -10.54 5.18
CA ASN A 361 7.80 -11.96 5.34
C ASN A 361 6.61 -12.40 4.46
N PRO A 362 6.76 -13.41 3.57
CA PRO A 362 5.68 -13.88 2.68
C PRO A 362 4.45 -14.47 3.38
N THR A 363 4.48 -14.63 4.71
CA THR A 363 3.33 -15.08 5.52
C THR A 363 2.55 -13.94 6.17
N THR A 364 2.92 -12.68 5.90
CA THR A 364 2.09 -11.50 6.16
C THR A 364 1.08 -11.33 5.02
N TYR A 365 -0.19 -11.11 5.37
CA TYR A 365 -1.29 -10.88 4.44
C TYR A 365 -1.65 -9.38 4.36
N ILE A 366 -2.64 -9.07 3.52
CA ILE A 366 -3.06 -7.70 3.24
C ILE A 366 -4.53 -7.59 3.64
N THR A 367 -4.85 -6.58 4.45
CA THR A 367 -6.22 -6.18 4.74
C THR A 367 -6.74 -5.25 3.64
N PRO A 368 -7.92 -5.49 3.05
CA PRO A 368 -8.48 -4.60 2.04
C PRO A 368 -8.82 -3.22 2.59
N ASN A 369 -8.34 -2.17 1.91
CA ASN A 369 -8.71 -0.79 2.19
C ASN A 369 -10.25 -0.61 2.08
N ASN A 370 -10.82 0.08 3.06
CA ASN A 370 -12.26 0.35 3.17
C ASN A 370 -12.60 1.85 3.28
N GLY A 371 -11.62 2.72 3.50
CA GLY A 371 -11.80 4.16 3.66
C GLY A 371 -12.55 4.58 4.93
N ASP A 372 -12.83 3.65 5.86
CA ASP A 372 -13.45 3.94 7.16
C ASP A 372 -12.77 3.19 8.30
N TRP A 373 -11.87 3.89 8.98
CA TRP A 373 -11.16 3.43 10.17
C TRP A 373 -12.02 2.87 11.31
N LYS A 374 -13.34 3.14 11.31
CA LYS A 374 -14.27 2.66 12.35
C LYS A 374 -14.49 1.15 12.31
N THR A 375 -14.22 0.51 11.18
CA THR A 375 -14.22 -0.95 10.97
C THR A 375 -12.92 -1.38 10.30
N ILE A 376 -12.49 -2.60 10.57
CA ILE A 376 -11.29 -3.20 9.96
C ILE A 376 -11.77 -4.50 9.29
N PRO A 377 -11.63 -4.65 7.96
CA PRO A 377 -11.98 -5.89 7.26
C PRO A 377 -11.11 -7.07 7.69
N HIS A 378 -11.34 -8.25 7.11
CA HIS A 378 -10.43 -9.39 7.25
C HIS A 378 -9.36 -9.34 6.16
N ASP A 379 -8.18 -9.90 6.47
CA ASP A 379 -7.16 -10.20 5.49
C ASP A 379 -7.69 -11.00 4.29
N VAL A 380 -7.17 -10.72 3.10
CA VAL A 380 -7.50 -11.46 1.87
C VAL A 380 -6.36 -12.35 1.40
N ASN A 381 -6.72 -13.36 0.60
CA ASN A 381 -5.79 -14.31 -0.02
C ASN A 381 -4.95 -15.14 0.98
N ILE A 382 -5.42 -15.25 2.23
CA ILE A 382 -4.79 -16.03 3.31
C ILE A 382 -4.54 -17.47 2.89
N ASN A 383 -3.32 -17.98 3.10
CA ASN A 383 -3.05 -19.41 3.08
C ASN A 383 -3.20 -19.98 4.52
N PRO A 384 -4.23 -20.79 4.80
CA PRO A 384 -4.56 -21.24 6.15
C PRO A 384 -3.50 -22.14 6.80
N GLU A 385 -2.55 -22.67 6.02
CA GLU A 385 -1.46 -23.51 6.51
C GLU A 385 -0.22 -22.72 6.96
N THR A 386 -0.04 -21.48 6.51
CA THR A 386 1.21 -20.72 6.71
C THR A 386 1.05 -19.41 7.48
N PHE A 387 -0.13 -18.80 7.52
CA PHE A 387 -0.35 -17.52 8.21
C PHE A 387 -0.34 -17.63 9.74
N PHE A 388 -0.22 -16.48 10.41
CA PHE A 388 -0.30 -16.41 11.87
C PHE A 388 -1.76 -16.47 12.36
N ASN A 389 -2.31 -17.67 12.50
CA ASN A 389 -3.65 -17.82 13.09
C ASN A 389 -3.58 -17.78 14.62
N TYR A 390 -3.89 -16.64 15.23
CA TYR A 390 -3.86 -16.48 16.69
C TYR A 390 -4.79 -17.46 17.44
N VAL A 391 -6.00 -17.71 16.92
CA VAL A 391 -7.00 -18.60 17.53
C VAL A 391 -6.46 -20.04 17.65
N LYS A 392 -5.80 -20.52 16.59
CA LYS A 392 -5.15 -21.84 16.47
C LYS A 392 -3.89 -21.91 17.33
N ILE A 393 -3.00 -20.93 17.23
CA ILE A 393 -1.71 -20.90 17.95
C ILE A 393 -1.92 -20.93 19.47
N PHE A 394 -2.87 -20.16 19.99
CA PHE A 394 -3.17 -20.10 21.42
C PHE A 394 -4.31 -21.03 21.87
N ASN A 395 -4.77 -21.93 20.99
CA ASN A 395 -5.77 -22.97 21.29
C ASN A 395 -7.05 -22.42 21.93
N LEU A 396 -7.51 -21.22 21.54
CA LEU A 396 -8.58 -20.50 22.25
C LEU A 396 -9.90 -21.31 22.34
N LYS A 397 -10.18 -22.11 21.31
CA LYS A 397 -11.35 -23.02 21.24
C LYS A 397 -11.39 -24.10 22.33
N TYR A 398 -10.29 -24.36 23.05
CA TYR A 398 -10.24 -25.33 24.14
C TYR A 398 -10.82 -24.81 25.47
N ASN A 399 -11.06 -23.49 25.61
CA ASN A 399 -11.60 -22.90 26.83
C ASN A 399 -13.00 -22.29 26.62
N PRO A 400 -14.06 -23.10 26.44
CA PRO A 400 -15.40 -22.62 26.13
C PRO A 400 -16.06 -21.77 27.22
N ALA A 401 -15.45 -21.66 28.42
CA ALA A 401 -15.92 -20.79 29.48
C ALA A 401 -15.56 -19.30 29.25
N VAL A 402 -14.56 -19.01 28.41
CA VAL A 402 -14.12 -17.65 28.07
C VAL A 402 -14.45 -17.38 26.61
N LYS A 403 -15.21 -16.31 26.34
CA LYS A 403 -15.42 -15.81 24.99
C LYS A 403 -14.21 -14.97 24.58
N TYR A 404 -13.70 -15.17 23.37
CA TYR A 404 -12.61 -14.40 22.78
C TYR A 404 -13.16 -13.62 21.59
N TYR A 405 -12.96 -12.30 21.59
CA TYR A 405 -13.33 -11.43 20.48
C TYR A 405 -12.16 -11.45 19.49
N ALA A 406 -12.21 -12.43 18.57
CA ALA A 406 -11.13 -12.75 17.69
C ALA A 406 -11.57 -13.29 16.32
N SER A 407 -10.79 -12.98 15.28
CA SER A 407 -10.95 -13.54 13.93
C SER A 407 -10.07 -14.79 13.71
N GLU A 408 -10.55 -15.71 12.88
CA GLU A 408 -9.78 -16.83 12.32
C GLU A 408 -9.24 -16.54 10.91
N PHE A 409 -9.47 -15.34 10.39
CA PHE A 409 -9.16 -14.86 9.03
C PHE A 409 -8.31 -13.59 9.08
N GLU A 410 -7.27 -13.60 9.90
CA GLU A 410 -6.54 -12.41 10.30
C GLU A 410 -5.19 -12.79 10.92
N ASP A 411 -4.11 -12.12 10.53
CA ASP A 411 -2.75 -12.40 11.02
C ASP A 411 -2.18 -11.37 12.02
N MET A 412 -2.95 -10.32 12.34
CA MET A 412 -2.59 -9.21 13.23
C MET A 412 -1.48 -8.28 12.72
N ALA A 413 -1.21 -8.33 11.42
CA ALA A 413 -0.34 -7.43 10.68
C ALA A 413 -1.08 -6.90 9.44
N ASP A 414 -0.57 -5.81 8.88
CA ASP A 414 -0.96 -5.35 7.55
C ASP A 414 0.14 -4.46 6.94
N GLN A 415 0.13 -4.34 5.61
CA GLN A 415 1.10 -3.58 4.83
C GLN A 415 0.42 -2.90 3.65
N ASP A 416 0.79 -1.64 3.37
CA ASP A 416 0.44 -0.99 2.10
C ASP A 416 1.49 0.05 1.68
N VAL A 417 1.37 0.54 0.45
CA VAL A 417 2.26 1.49 -0.19
C VAL A 417 1.61 2.86 -0.40
N SER A 418 2.37 3.92 -0.12
CA SER A 418 2.04 5.25 -0.62
C SER A 418 2.74 5.43 -1.97
N THR A 419 1.96 5.74 -3.01
CA THR A 419 2.45 5.78 -4.39
C THR A 419 2.76 7.21 -4.84
N LEU A 420 3.92 7.37 -5.47
CA LEU A 420 4.43 8.61 -6.05
C LEU A 420 4.23 8.65 -7.57
N HIS A 421 3.26 9.46 -7.99
CA HIS A 421 2.92 9.67 -9.39
C HIS A 421 3.33 11.05 -9.89
N TYR A 422 4.06 11.11 -10.99
CA TYR A 422 4.58 12.34 -11.59
C TYR A 422 3.87 12.71 -12.88
N GLY A 423 3.53 13.99 -13.05
CA GLY A 423 2.95 14.50 -14.28
C GLY A 423 3.46 15.89 -14.62
N ASP A 424 3.39 16.23 -15.91
CA ASP A 424 3.67 17.57 -16.42
C ASP A 424 2.85 17.91 -17.67
N VAL A 425 2.88 19.18 -18.08
CA VAL A 425 2.14 19.68 -19.25
C VAL A 425 3.08 20.45 -20.16
N VAL A 426 3.00 20.14 -21.44
CA VAL A 426 3.73 20.83 -22.50
C VAL A 426 2.78 21.30 -23.58
N VAL A 427 3.12 22.41 -24.23
CA VAL A 427 2.37 22.98 -25.36
C VAL A 427 3.20 22.85 -26.63
N ASP A 428 2.65 22.14 -27.62
CA ASP A 428 3.25 21.93 -28.92
C ASP A 428 2.54 22.75 -30.02
N TYR A 429 3.29 23.09 -31.06
CA TYR A 429 2.87 24.03 -32.10
C TYR A 429 3.12 23.42 -33.47
N VAL A 430 2.10 22.83 -34.10
CA VAL A 430 2.28 22.00 -35.31
C VAL A 430 1.59 22.58 -36.54
N ILE A 431 2.10 22.25 -37.73
CA ILE A 431 1.42 22.55 -38.99
C ILE A 431 0.19 21.65 -39.12
N LYS A 432 -0.98 22.27 -39.32
CA LYS A 432 -2.31 21.64 -39.48
C LYS A 432 -2.26 20.34 -40.30
N GLY A 433 -2.78 19.26 -39.73
CA GLY A 433 -2.79 17.93 -40.36
C GLY A 433 -1.42 17.23 -40.42
N THR A 434 -0.42 17.69 -39.66
CA THR A 434 0.91 17.07 -39.56
C THR A 434 1.45 17.16 -38.13
N ASN A 435 2.49 16.38 -37.82
CA ASN A 435 3.24 16.50 -36.56
C ASN A 435 4.49 17.39 -36.70
N GLN A 436 4.59 18.20 -37.76
CA GLN A 436 5.75 19.07 -37.97
C GLN A 436 5.65 20.31 -37.08
N SER A 437 6.58 20.45 -36.15
CA SER A 437 6.64 21.61 -35.25
C SER A 437 7.04 22.92 -35.97
N ILE A 438 6.53 24.04 -35.46
CA ILE A 438 6.69 25.41 -35.96
C ILE A 438 7.55 26.25 -34.98
N LYS A 439 7.42 26.04 -33.67
CA LYS A 439 8.26 26.68 -32.63
C LYS A 439 8.64 25.66 -31.56
N GLU A 440 9.56 26.04 -30.67
CA GLU A 440 9.91 25.21 -29.52
C GLU A 440 8.68 24.93 -28.64
N THR A 441 8.61 23.69 -28.14
CA THR A 441 7.62 23.24 -27.18
C THR A 441 7.73 24.06 -25.89
N TYR A 442 6.61 24.61 -25.42
CA TYR A 442 6.56 25.39 -24.18
C TYR A 442 6.30 24.47 -22.99
N LYS A 443 6.97 24.73 -21.86
CA LYS A 443 6.72 24.04 -20.59
C LYS A 443 5.72 24.85 -19.78
N ASP A 444 4.46 24.42 -19.86
CA ASP A 444 3.35 25.03 -19.14
C ASP A 444 3.40 24.69 -17.65
N THR A 445 3.17 23.42 -17.33
CA THR A 445 3.24 22.90 -15.96
C THR A 445 4.55 22.12 -15.79
N PRO A 446 5.46 22.52 -14.88
CA PRO A 446 6.67 21.77 -14.56
C PRO A 446 6.38 20.37 -13.99
N LEU A 447 7.37 19.48 -14.03
CA LEU A 447 7.26 18.14 -13.44
C LEU A 447 7.02 18.21 -11.93
N THR A 448 5.86 17.70 -11.51
CA THR A 448 5.36 17.72 -10.14
C THR A 448 4.55 16.46 -9.85
N THR A 449 4.15 16.25 -8.60
CA THR A 449 3.20 15.19 -8.25
C THR A 449 1.82 15.48 -8.84
N ILE A 450 1.15 14.45 -9.37
CA ILE A 450 -0.22 14.63 -9.91
C ILE A 450 -1.25 14.89 -8.81
N TYR A 451 -0.91 14.58 -7.55
CA TYR A 451 -1.70 14.87 -6.36
C TYR A 451 -1.12 16.04 -5.56
N GLY A 452 -2.02 16.87 -5.02
CA GLY A 452 -1.73 17.94 -4.07
C GLY A 452 -1.69 17.46 -2.62
N SER A 453 -1.36 18.37 -1.70
CA SER A 453 -1.29 18.08 -0.26
C SER A 453 -2.65 17.85 0.42
N ASP A 454 -3.73 18.16 -0.29
CA ASP A 454 -5.12 17.83 0.07
C ASP A 454 -5.58 16.45 -0.45
N GLY A 455 -4.71 15.73 -1.17
CA GLY A 455 -5.02 14.44 -1.80
C GLY A 455 -5.81 14.54 -3.11
N ASN A 456 -6.13 15.75 -3.60
CA ASN A 456 -6.83 15.93 -4.87
C ASN A 456 -5.85 15.98 -6.05
N LEU A 457 -6.33 15.64 -7.25
CA LEU A 457 -5.55 15.79 -8.47
C LEU A 457 -5.30 17.27 -8.79
N VAL A 458 -4.05 17.61 -9.03
CA VAL A 458 -3.58 18.93 -9.46
C VAL A 458 -4.16 19.25 -10.84
N THR A 459 -4.66 20.48 -11.02
CA THR A 459 -5.22 20.96 -12.29
C THR A 459 -4.26 21.86 -13.06
N TYR A 460 -4.31 21.82 -14.39
CA TYR A 460 -3.55 22.68 -15.30
C TYR A 460 -4.46 23.50 -16.23
N ASN A 461 -3.89 24.54 -16.83
CA ASN A 461 -4.57 25.41 -17.80
C ASN A 461 -3.58 25.99 -18.83
N ALA A 462 -3.31 25.23 -19.89
CA ALA A 462 -2.41 25.59 -20.97
C ALA A 462 -2.87 26.78 -21.86
N ALA A 463 -4.04 27.35 -21.56
CA ALA A 463 -4.58 28.53 -22.23
C ALA A 463 -4.52 29.81 -21.38
N GLU A 464 -4.02 29.76 -20.14
CA GLU A 464 -3.93 30.97 -19.29
C GLU A 464 -2.83 31.94 -19.74
N ASN A 465 -1.75 31.41 -20.32
CA ASN A 465 -0.67 32.20 -20.89
C ASN A 465 -0.96 32.54 -22.37
N ALA A 466 -1.48 33.74 -22.61
CA ALA A 466 -1.86 34.19 -23.95
C ALA A 466 -0.68 34.28 -24.94
N ASP A 467 0.56 34.48 -24.47
CA ASP A 467 1.75 34.50 -25.33
C ASP A 467 2.11 33.11 -25.88
N GLU A 468 1.67 32.06 -25.16
CA GLU A 468 1.82 30.65 -25.54
C GLU A 468 0.55 30.11 -26.24
N ARG A 469 -0.47 30.96 -26.43
CA ARG A 469 -1.58 30.73 -27.36
C ARG A 469 -1.68 31.85 -28.44
N PRO A 470 -0.62 32.07 -29.23
CA PRO A 470 -0.60 33.16 -30.22
C PRO A 470 -1.58 32.89 -31.36
N SER A 471 -2.29 33.92 -31.81
CA SER A 471 -3.19 33.81 -32.97
C SER A 471 -2.46 33.60 -34.31
N SER A 472 -1.15 33.88 -34.36
CA SER A 472 -0.29 33.58 -35.49
C SER A 472 1.17 33.51 -35.09
N ILE A 473 1.95 32.65 -35.76
CA ILE A 473 3.40 32.48 -35.59
C ILE A 473 4.08 32.79 -36.94
N THR A 474 5.26 33.41 -36.92
CA THR A 474 6.07 33.66 -38.12
C THR A 474 7.44 33.00 -37.98
N VAL A 475 7.80 32.16 -38.95
CA VAL A 475 9.07 31.40 -38.98
C VAL A 475 9.67 31.54 -40.37
N ASP A 476 10.96 31.89 -40.47
CA ASP A 476 11.67 32.11 -41.74
C ASP A 476 10.95 33.05 -42.73
N GLY A 477 10.21 34.04 -42.19
CA GLY A 477 9.38 34.98 -42.96
C GLY A 477 8.01 34.44 -43.38
N GLN A 478 7.73 33.15 -43.21
CA GLN A 478 6.42 32.56 -43.44
C GLN A 478 5.52 32.72 -42.21
N LYS A 479 4.33 33.29 -42.41
CA LYS A 479 3.28 33.38 -41.38
C LYS A 479 2.36 32.16 -41.39
N TYR A 480 1.99 31.71 -40.20
CA TYR A 480 1.05 30.63 -39.93
C TYR A 480 0.00 31.14 -38.94
N ASN A 481 -1.29 30.89 -39.18
CA ASN A 481 -2.38 31.35 -38.32
C ASN A 481 -2.98 30.20 -37.53
N LEU A 482 -3.33 30.45 -36.26
CA LEU A 482 -3.92 29.45 -35.37
C LEU A 482 -5.26 28.95 -35.92
N VAL A 483 -5.39 27.64 -36.07
CA VAL A 483 -6.62 26.94 -36.44
C VAL A 483 -7.41 26.61 -35.18
N GLY A 484 -6.71 26.17 -34.13
CA GLY A 484 -7.27 25.78 -32.85
C GLY A 484 -6.44 24.67 -32.20
N VAL A 485 -7.07 23.92 -31.30
CA VAL A 485 -6.52 22.72 -30.67
C VAL A 485 -6.61 21.54 -31.63
N SER A 486 -5.56 20.70 -31.71
CA SER A 486 -5.55 19.50 -32.55
C SER A 486 -6.57 18.46 -32.07
N SER A 487 -7.11 17.66 -32.98
CA SER A 487 -7.99 16.53 -32.63
C SER A 487 -7.27 15.39 -31.89
N THR A 488 -5.94 15.37 -31.89
CA THR A 488 -5.11 14.42 -31.13
C THR A 488 -4.53 15.01 -29.83
N SER A 489 -4.88 16.26 -29.51
CA SER A 489 -4.43 16.99 -28.32
C SER A 489 -5.11 16.51 -27.04
N ALA A 490 -4.43 16.67 -25.90
CA ALA A 490 -5.13 16.80 -24.62
C ALA A 490 -5.99 18.09 -24.58
N PRO A 491 -7.03 18.16 -23.73
CA PRO A 491 -7.77 19.41 -23.49
C PRO A 491 -6.86 20.53 -22.99
N GLU A 492 -7.21 21.79 -23.25
CA GLU A 492 -6.43 22.96 -22.78
C GLU A 492 -6.44 23.12 -21.25
N THR A 493 -7.46 22.57 -20.59
CA THR A 493 -7.63 22.56 -19.13
C THR A 493 -7.98 21.17 -18.66
N GLY A 494 -7.37 20.69 -17.58
CA GLY A 494 -7.67 19.37 -17.04
C GLY A 494 -6.98 19.09 -15.71
N GLN A 495 -7.03 17.83 -15.30
CA GLN A 495 -6.21 17.29 -14.20
C GLN A 495 -4.93 16.68 -14.77
N LEU A 496 -3.82 16.80 -14.03
CA LEU A 496 -2.57 16.10 -14.34
C LEU A 496 -2.80 14.59 -14.34
N LYS A 497 -2.02 13.90 -15.17
CA LYS A 497 -1.95 12.44 -15.30
C LYS A 497 -0.50 12.00 -15.22
N GLU A 498 -0.24 10.72 -14.96
CA GLU A 498 1.13 10.21 -14.95
C GLU A 498 1.77 10.40 -16.34
N GLY A 499 2.99 10.96 -16.36
CA GLY A 499 3.72 11.31 -17.59
C GLY A 499 3.44 12.71 -18.15
N THR A 500 3.85 12.93 -19.39
CA THR A 500 3.76 14.23 -20.06
C THR A 500 2.44 14.37 -20.83
N THR A 501 1.67 15.40 -20.47
CA THR A 501 0.44 15.78 -21.15
C THR A 501 0.75 16.79 -22.25
N HIS A 502 0.38 16.46 -23.50
CA HIS A 502 0.62 17.31 -24.66
C HIS A 502 -0.64 18.08 -25.07
N VAL A 503 -0.61 19.41 -24.94
CA VAL A 503 -1.61 20.32 -25.53
C VAL A 503 -1.08 20.83 -26.85
N ILE A 504 -1.74 20.51 -27.96
CA ILE A 504 -1.23 20.69 -29.32
C ILE A 504 -2.07 21.75 -30.03
N TYR A 505 -1.45 22.86 -30.42
CA TYR A 505 -2.07 23.91 -31.23
C TYR A 505 -1.69 23.73 -32.72
N GLU A 506 -2.70 23.66 -33.59
CA GLU A 506 -2.52 23.55 -35.04
C GLU A 506 -2.53 24.92 -35.72
N TYR A 507 -1.62 25.12 -36.67
CA TYR A 507 -1.53 26.36 -37.46
C TYR A 507 -1.54 26.08 -38.97
N GLU A 508 -2.24 26.93 -39.72
CA GLU A 508 -2.35 26.87 -41.18
C GLU A 508 -1.48 27.94 -41.83
N LYS A 509 -0.73 27.55 -42.86
CA LYS A 509 0.15 28.45 -43.62
C LYS A 509 -0.65 29.57 -44.28
N GLU A 510 -0.29 30.82 -44.03
CA GLU A 510 -0.91 31.97 -44.72
C GLU A 510 -0.48 31.98 -46.19
N VAL A 511 -1.46 32.13 -47.09
CA VAL A 511 -1.22 32.16 -48.53
C VAL A 511 -0.66 33.53 -48.92
N ASP A 512 0.47 33.53 -49.65
CA ASP A 512 1.07 34.75 -50.14
C ASP A 512 0.06 35.61 -50.93
N PRO A 513 0.04 36.94 -50.73
CA PRO A 513 -0.85 37.81 -51.49
C PRO A 513 -0.54 37.67 -52.98
N LYS A 514 -1.57 37.29 -53.74
CA LYS A 514 -1.47 37.09 -55.19
C LYS A 514 -0.90 38.35 -55.83
N PRO A 515 0.19 38.27 -56.62
CA PRO A 515 0.84 39.46 -57.16
C PRO A 515 -0.16 40.29 -57.96
N THR A 516 -0.28 41.57 -57.59
CA THR A 516 -1.13 42.53 -58.28
C THR A 516 -0.72 42.54 -59.76
N PRO A 517 -1.63 42.32 -60.72
CA PRO A 517 -1.27 42.39 -62.12
C PRO A 517 -0.69 43.76 -62.43
N ASP A 518 0.47 43.80 -63.10
CA ASP A 518 1.09 45.07 -63.52
C ASP A 518 0.06 45.94 -64.26
N PRO A 519 -0.02 47.25 -63.96
CA PRO A 519 -0.89 48.15 -64.70
C PRO A 519 -0.53 48.09 -66.19
N LYS A 520 -1.50 47.73 -67.03
CA LYS A 520 -1.31 47.65 -68.48
C LYS A 520 -0.81 49.00 -69.03
N PRO A 521 0.17 48.99 -69.94
CA PRO A 521 0.77 50.21 -70.51
C PRO A 521 -0.20 50.99 -71.42
#